data_AF-A0A8H7DID5-F1
#
_entry.id   AF-A0A8H7DID5-F1
#
_cell.length_a   1.000
_cell.length_b   1.000
_cell.length_c   1.000
_cell.angle_alpha   90.00
_cell.angle_beta   90.00
_cell.angle_gamma   90.00
#
_symmetry.space_group_name_H-M   'P 1'
#
loop_
_entity.id
_entity.type
_entity.pdbx_description
1 polymer ?
#
loop_
_entity_poly.entity_id
_entity_poly.type
_entity_poly.pdbx_seq_one_letter_code
_entity_poly.pdbx_strand_id
1 'polypeptide(L)'
;MILNGGNEKQKAYTGDNIAGVVSSTGEHIIDTLSGGAFKKVMDEELQGIWRAQGWKGNVKARNFAPALNYFYVEKFTVRAESGDVAGSDISDAGSDSESTPATRKDDRWALACIGVPYLNEIAEAVDDDGAGFINIHEANGFAHRRPEGWSLVSWVAYFAAGWHTSVTWYKNRIYNIVYAMVSVAKRAKSANVQAVNSYLSGLELQRLELLLRSTGSTDRPVVDGTPLRRLTDEYQIEEAAKFEDRLKTLNYELDEVATIQLITKKRRVEHYVYPLLYQLLKRHFDILRLACIHVLEDSEFTIMSTSLASVFQAVDARKKNLKVIFKSHSLDVEERLEKFAFGMFQPASDDHPRVPRDNTIRTFVEDDAFKFRYEDLGPESDDAEEKAKGIIASIDPKILRYHTKKPGDGAESDKCDRV
;
A
#
# COMPACT_ATOMS: atom_id res chain seq x y z
N MET A 1 -37.00 -71.17 25.83
CA MET A 1 -36.64 -70.94 24.41
C MET A 1 -37.57 -69.86 23.91
N ILE A 2 -37.19 -68.66 23.48
CA ILE A 2 -35.97 -68.05 22.96
C ILE A 2 -36.17 -66.56 23.27
N LEU A 3 -35.23 -65.83 23.87
CA LEU A 3 -35.10 -64.36 23.75
C LEU A 3 -33.88 -63.92 24.60
N ASN A 4 -32.66 -64.04 24.05
CA ASN A 4 -31.48 -63.32 24.57
C ASN A 4 -30.32 -63.14 23.57
N GLY A 5 -30.51 -63.44 22.29
CA GLY A 5 -29.43 -63.39 21.28
C GLY A 5 -29.32 -62.11 20.46
N GLY A 6 -30.19 -61.12 20.68
CA GLY A 6 -30.29 -59.92 19.82
C GLY A 6 -29.37 -58.77 20.22
N ASN A 7 -28.95 -58.68 21.49
CA ASN A 7 -28.33 -57.47 22.04
C ASN A 7 -26.79 -57.45 21.95
N GLU A 8 -26.15 -58.61 21.78
CA GLU A 8 -24.68 -58.70 21.69
C GLU A 8 -24.15 -58.41 20.27
N LYS A 9 -24.88 -58.84 19.23
CA LYS A 9 -24.48 -58.56 17.83
C LYS A 9 -24.59 -57.08 17.49
N GLN A 10 -25.57 -56.38 18.07
CA GLN A 10 -25.79 -54.96 17.81
C GLN A 10 -24.77 -54.07 18.56
N LYS A 11 -24.30 -54.49 19.73
CA LYS A 11 -23.18 -53.83 20.44
C LYS A 11 -21.83 -54.07 19.76
N ALA A 12 -21.56 -55.27 19.27
CA ALA A 12 -20.32 -55.58 18.54
C ALA A 12 -20.21 -54.80 17.21
N TYR A 13 -21.31 -54.73 16.45
CA TYR A 13 -21.35 -54.02 15.17
C TYR A 13 -21.21 -52.50 15.32
N THR A 14 -21.61 -51.94 16.46
CA THR A 14 -21.48 -50.49 16.73
C THR A 14 -20.08 -50.13 17.25
N GLY A 15 -19.44 -51.03 18.01
CA GLY A 15 -18.07 -50.85 18.52
C GLY A 15 -17.00 -50.87 17.43
N ASP A 16 -17.07 -51.82 16.50
CA ASP A 16 -16.09 -51.93 15.40
C ASP A 16 -16.22 -50.80 14.38
N ASN A 17 -17.43 -50.28 14.14
CA ASN A 17 -17.66 -49.17 13.23
C ASN A 17 -17.14 -47.84 13.81
N ILE A 18 -17.27 -47.64 15.13
CA ILE A 18 -16.69 -46.49 15.82
C ILE A 18 -15.16 -46.60 15.87
N ALA A 19 -14.60 -47.80 16.11
CA ALA A 19 -13.15 -48.01 16.09
C ALA A 19 -12.54 -47.80 14.69
N GLY A 20 -13.22 -48.25 13.64
CA GLY A 20 -12.82 -48.01 12.24
C GLY A 20 -12.89 -46.53 11.84
N VAL A 21 -13.94 -45.82 12.26
CA VAL A 21 -14.06 -44.36 12.02
C VAL A 21 -13.04 -43.57 12.84
N VAL A 22 -12.74 -43.96 14.09
CA VAL A 22 -11.72 -43.32 14.92
C VAL A 22 -10.31 -43.57 14.39
N SER A 23 -10.01 -44.78 13.90
CA SER A 23 -8.73 -45.07 13.24
C SER A 23 -8.60 -44.33 11.90
N SER A 24 -9.66 -44.29 11.08
CA SER A 24 -9.65 -43.55 9.81
C SER A 24 -9.50 -42.03 10.03
N THR A 25 -10.18 -41.47 11.03
CA THR A 25 -10.03 -40.06 11.39
C THR A 25 -8.67 -39.78 12.01
N GLY A 26 -8.14 -40.70 12.81
CA GLY A 26 -6.80 -40.66 13.38
C GLY A 26 -5.72 -40.71 12.30
N GLU A 27 -5.85 -41.59 11.31
CA GLU A 27 -4.97 -41.67 10.14
C GLU A 27 -5.09 -40.45 9.25
N HIS A 28 -6.29 -39.89 9.06
CA HIS A 28 -6.44 -38.65 8.29
C HIS A 28 -5.87 -37.45 9.03
N ILE A 29 -5.98 -37.39 10.35
CA ILE A 29 -5.34 -36.35 11.19
C ILE A 29 -3.82 -36.56 11.18
N ILE A 30 -3.33 -37.79 11.28
CA ILE A 30 -1.90 -38.11 11.20
C ILE A 30 -1.37 -37.83 9.81
N ASP A 31 -2.07 -38.12 8.71
CA ASP A 31 -1.63 -37.79 7.35
C ASP A 31 -1.76 -36.29 7.05
N THR A 32 -2.70 -35.59 7.69
CA THR A 32 -2.77 -34.11 7.66
C THR A 32 -1.67 -33.46 8.52
N LEU A 33 -1.18 -34.17 9.55
CA LEU A 33 -0.02 -33.80 10.38
C LEU A 33 1.32 -34.27 9.78
N SER A 34 1.32 -35.33 8.97
CA SER A 34 2.49 -35.99 8.35
C SER A 34 2.72 -35.53 6.91
N GLY A 35 1.68 -35.03 6.24
CA GLY A 35 1.79 -34.20 5.07
C GLY A 35 2.54 -32.93 5.44
N GLY A 36 3.84 -32.91 5.15
CA GLY A 36 4.72 -31.83 5.58
C GLY A 36 4.11 -30.47 5.30
N ALA A 37 4.16 -29.58 6.29
CA ALA A 37 3.46 -28.30 6.27
C ALA A 37 3.75 -27.45 5.02
N PHE A 38 4.91 -27.65 4.38
CA PHE A 38 5.25 -27.11 3.07
C PHE A 38 4.19 -27.36 1.99
N LYS A 39 3.44 -28.48 2.03
CA LYS A 39 2.37 -28.78 1.06
C LYS A 39 1.23 -27.75 1.06
N LYS A 40 1.07 -27.00 2.16
CA LYS A 40 0.07 -25.93 2.28
C LYS A 40 0.59 -24.59 1.73
N VAL A 41 1.88 -24.49 1.40
CA VAL A 41 2.46 -23.34 0.70
C VAL A 41 2.18 -23.50 -0.79
N MET A 42 1.53 -22.49 -1.37
CA MET A 42 1.00 -22.54 -2.74
C MET A 42 2.03 -22.16 -3.80
N ASP A 43 2.91 -21.20 -3.52
CA ASP A 43 3.97 -20.82 -4.45
C ASP A 43 5.08 -21.88 -4.45
N GLU A 44 5.48 -22.35 -5.63
CA GLU A 44 6.43 -23.45 -5.78
C GLU A 44 7.82 -23.14 -5.21
N GLU A 45 8.29 -21.89 -5.35
CA GLU A 45 9.61 -21.48 -4.85
C GLU A 45 9.58 -21.36 -3.33
N LEU A 46 8.54 -20.73 -2.77
CA LEU A 46 8.35 -20.68 -1.32
C LEU A 46 8.17 -22.08 -0.73
N GLN A 47 7.45 -22.97 -1.41
CA GLN A 47 7.28 -24.36 -0.99
C GLN A 47 8.63 -25.09 -0.94
N GLY A 48 9.50 -24.86 -1.93
CA GLY A 48 10.86 -25.38 -1.96
C GLY A 48 11.69 -24.92 -0.76
N ILE A 49 11.67 -23.63 -0.45
CA ILE A 49 12.33 -23.06 0.73
C ILE A 49 11.78 -23.69 2.02
N TRP A 50 10.46 -23.77 2.15
CA TRP A 50 9.79 -24.33 3.33
C TRP A 50 10.18 -25.78 3.58
N ARG A 51 10.26 -26.57 2.50
CA ARG A 51 10.67 -27.99 2.54
C ARG A 51 12.14 -28.12 2.93
N ALA A 52 13.04 -27.36 2.29
CA ALA A 52 14.48 -27.43 2.53
C ALA A 52 14.85 -27.05 3.97
N GLN A 53 14.16 -26.06 4.54
CA GLN A 53 14.40 -25.60 5.90
C GLN A 53 13.65 -26.41 6.98
N GLY A 54 12.80 -27.37 6.59
CA GLY A 54 12.02 -28.18 7.51
C GLY A 54 11.02 -27.37 8.35
N TRP A 55 10.54 -26.23 7.84
CA TRP A 55 9.59 -25.40 8.57
C TRP A 55 8.23 -26.07 8.65
N LYS A 56 7.61 -25.97 9.82
CA LYS A 56 6.26 -26.50 10.08
C LYS A 56 5.23 -25.44 9.67
N GLY A 57 4.41 -24.94 10.61
CA GLY A 57 3.37 -23.95 10.31
C GLY A 57 3.84 -22.49 10.31
N ASN A 58 4.98 -22.19 10.92
CA ASN A 58 5.52 -20.85 11.03
C ASN A 58 7.05 -20.86 11.04
N VAL A 59 7.62 -19.68 10.80
CA VAL A 59 9.05 -19.39 10.87
C VAL A 59 9.25 -18.02 11.51
N LYS A 60 10.34 -17.83 12.27
CA LYS A 60 10.71 -16.50 12.75
C LYS A 60 11.06 -15.60 11.57
N ALA A 61 10.52 -14.39 11.51
CA ALA A 61 10.71 -13.48 10.38
C ALA A 61 12.22 -13.23 10.09
N ARG A 62 13.03 -13.11 11.15
CA ARG A 62 14.51 -12.98 11.07
C ARG A 62 15.24 -14.17 10.41
N ASN A 63 14.63 -15.35 10.37
CA ASN A 63 15.19 -16.56 9.74
C ASN A 63 14.68 -16.72 8.30
N PHE A 64 13.54 -16.13 7.96
CA PHE A 64 12.92 -16.28 6.65
C PHE A 64 13.74 -15.60 5.54
N ALA A 65 14.05 -14.32 5.71
CA ALA A 65 14.74 -13.54 4.68
C ALA A 65 16.15 -14.10 4.35
N PRO A 66 16.99 -14.53 5.32
CA PRO A 66 18.26 -15.18 5.02
C PRO A 66 18.11 -16.49 4.24
N ALA A 67 17.12 -17.32 4.58
CA ALA A 67 16.87 -18.58 3.89
C ALA A 67 16.41 -18.35 2.45
N LEU A 68 15.59 -17.31 2.22
CA LEU A 68 15.18 -16.89 0.88
C LEU A 68 16.39 -16.40 0.06
N ASN A 69 17.26 -15.58 0.65
CA ASN A 69 18.49 -15.14 -0.01
C ASN A 69 19.38 -16.33 -0.41
N TYR A 70 19.61 -17.25 0.53
CA TYR A 70 20.41 -18.46 0.28
C TYR A 70 19.84 -19.30 -0.87
N PHE A 71 18.52 -19.54 -0.86
CA PHE A 71 17.84 -20.31 -1.91
C PHE A 71 18.07 -19.72 -3.31
N TYR A 72 17.96 -18.40 -3.47
CA TYR A 72 18.19 -17.78 -4.77
C TYR A 72 19.67 -17.75 -5.17
N VAL A 73 20.59 -17.53 -4.21
CA VAL A 73 22.03 -17.62 -4.50
C VAL A 73 22.40 -19.01 -5.00
N GLU A 74 21.89 -20.07 -4.37
CA GLU A 74 22.09 -21.44 -4.80
C GLU A 74 21.46 -21.69 -6.19
N LYS A 75 20.19 -21.30 -6.37
CA LYS A 75 19.46 -21.47 -7.63
C LYS A 75 20.15 -20.81 -8.82
N PHE A 76 20.71 -19.62 -8.64
CA PHE A 76 21.42 -18.90 -9.72
C PHE A 76 22.86 -19.38 -9.92
N THR A 77 23.54 -19.86 -8.88
CA THR A 77 24.90 -20.45 -8.99
C THR A 77 24.85 -21.79 -9.73
N VAL A 78 23.97 -22.70 -9.33
CA VAL A 78 23.81 -24.02 -10.00
C VAL A 78 23.45 -23.85 -11.47
N ARG A 79 22.64 -22.85 -11.81
CA ARG A 79 22.29 -22.53 -13.20
C ARG A 79 23.48 -21.98 -14.01
N ALA A 80 24.37 -21.22 -13.38
CA ALA A 80 25.58 -20.73 -14.03
C ALA A 80 26.59 -21.87 -14.31
N GLU A 81 26.70 -22.83 -13.39
CA GLU A 81 27.57 -24.00 -13.54
C GLU A 81 27.03 -25.05 -14.52
N SER A 82 25.71 -25.15 -14.63
CA SER A 82 25.04 -26.11 -15.53
C SER A 82 25.07 -25.71 -17.01
N GLY A 83 25.65 -24.55 -17.37
CA GLY A 83 25.92 -24.22 -18.76
C GLY A 83 24.69 -23.95 -19.63
N ASP A 84 23.58 -23.47 -19.05
CA ASP A 84 22.48 -22.86 -19.81
C ASP A 84 22.97 -21.51 -20.41
N VAL A 85 23.89 -21.62 -21.37
CA VAL A 85 24.30 -20.52 -22.24
C VAL A 85 23.07 -20.18 -23.06
N ALA A 86 22.51 -18.99 -22.82
CA ALA A 86 21.65 -18.34 -23.78
C ALA A 86 22.42 -18.27 -25.11
N GLY A 87 22.11 -19.18 -26.02
CA GLY A 87 22.67 -19.21 -27.35
C GLY A 87 22.26 -17.95 -28.10
N SER A 88 23.23 -17.05 -28.28
CA SER A 88 23.33 -16.32 -29.53
C SER A 88 23.75 -17.34 -30.58
N ASP A 89 22.89 -17.62 -31.56
CA ASP A 89 23.17 -17.35 -32.97
C ASP A 89 22.10 -17.92 -33.93
N ILE A 90 21.53 -17.01 -34.73
CA ILE A 90 21.39 -17.06 -36.20
C ILE A 90 20.65 -18.28 -36.82
N SER A 91 19.42 -17.99 -37.27
CA SER A 91 18.63 -18.57 -38.39
C SER A 91 18.71 -20.06 -38.74
N ASP A 92 17.58 -20.77 -38.68
CA ASP A 92 16.99 -21.43 -39.87
C ASP A 92 15.51 -21.76 -39.67
N ALA A 93 14.79 -21.85 -40.78
CA ALA A 93 13.34 -21.80 -40.90
C ALA A 93 12.56 -23.07 -40.47
N GLY A 94 11.32 -22.82 -40.02
CA GLY A 94 10.17 -23.69 -40.31
C GLY A 94 9.91 -24.86 -39.35
N SER A 95 9.13 -24.62 -38.30
CA SER A 95 8.15 -25.60 -37.83
C SER A 95 7.13 -24.94 -36.88
N ASP A 96 5.87 -24.91 -37.30
CA ASP A 96 4.74 -24.54 -36.47
C ASP A 96 4.60 -25.54 -35.31
N SER A 97 4.78 -25.05 -34.09
CA SER A 97 4.29 -25.74 -32.89
C SER A 97 3.86 -24.72 -31.85
N GLU A 98 2.54 -24.59 -31.72
CA GLU A 98 1.85 -23.92 -30.62
C GLU A 98 2.25 -24.54 -29.28
N SER A 99 3.09 -23.84 -28.52
CA SER A 99 2.92 -23.61 -27.07
C SER A 99 4.09 -22.75 -26.56
N THR A 100 3.76 -21.62 -25.96
CA THR A 100 4.68 -20.64 -25.38
C THR A 100 5.63 -21.25 -24.34
N PRO A 101 6.87 -20.74 -24.28
CA PRO A 101 7.46 -20.42 -23.00
C PRO A 101 7.72 -18.92 -22.96
N ALA A 102 7.05 -18.23 -22.03
CA ALA A 102 7.45 -16.89 -21.62
C ALA A 102 8.98 -16.88 -21.49
N THR A 103 9.64 -15.98 -22.21
CA THR A 103 11.07 -15.68 -22.07
C THR A 103 11.37 -15.57 -20.58
N ARG A 104 12.03 -16.58 -20.00
CA ARG A 104 12.38 -16.61 -18.57
C ARG A 104 13.24 -15.37 -18.31
N LYS A 105 12.64 -14.31 -17.76
CA LYS A 105 13.34 -13.06 -17.42
C LYS A 105 14.57 -13.42 -16.58
N ASP A 106 15.73 -12.92 -17.01
CA ASP A 106 16.96 -13.09 -16.23
C ASP A 106 16.90 -12.19 -15.00
N ASP A 107 16.34 -12.72 -13.92
CA ASP A 107 16.14 -11.99 -12.68
C ASP A 107 17.37 -12.03 -11.75
N ARG A 108 18.55 -12.37 -12.26
CA ARG A 108 19.81 -12.35 -11.49
C ARG A 108 20.12 -10.99 -10.87
N TRP A 109 19.66 -9.90 -11.50
CA TRP A 109 19.80 -8.55 -10.97
C TRP A 109 19.19 -8.40 -9.57
N ALA A 110 18.14 -9.17 -9.26
CA ALA A 110 17.39 -9.06 -7.99
C ALA A 110 18.22 -9.53 -6.79
N LEU A 111 19.26 -10.33 -6.99
CA LEU A 111 20.16 -10.78 -5.92
C LEU A 111 20.84 -9.62 -5.18
N ALA A 112 21.13 -8.52 -5.88
CA ALA A 112 21.70 -7.31 -5.27
C ALA A 112 20.72 -6.63 -4.30
N CYS A 113 19.42 -6.87 -4.47
CA CYS A 113 18.34 -6.24 -3.70
C CYS A 113 17.84 -7.13 -2.55
N ILE A 114 18.18 -8.42 -2.51
CA ILE A 114 17.72 -9.34 -1.47
C ILE A 114 18.83 -9.79 -0.51
N GLY A 115 19.96 -9.08 -0.51
CA GLY A 115 21.11 -9.35 0.35
C GLY A 115 20.87 -9.00 1.83
N VAL A 116 21.90 -9.25 2.64
CA VAL A 116 21.93 -8.98 4.09
C VAL A 116 21.40 -7.60 4.49
N PRO A 117 21.66 -6.50 3.76
CA PRO A 117 21.17 -5.20 4.17
C PRO A 117 19.65 -5.00 4.10
N TYR A 118 18.93 -5.88 3.40
CA TYR A 118 17.49 -5.72 3.15
C TYR A 118 16.64 -6.78 3.88
N LEU A 119 17.23 -7.52 4.81
CA LEU A 119 16.56 -8.66 5.45
C LEU A 119 15.38 -8.23 6.32
N ASN A 120 15.45 -7.05 6.95
CA ASN A 120 14.38 -6.56 7.80
C ASN A 120 13.17 -6.13 6.96
N GLU A 121 13.43 -5.48 5.83
CA GLU A 121 12.46 -5.02 4.85
C GLU A 121 11.70 -6.19 4.24
N ILE A 122 12.43 -7.24 3.86
CA ILE A 122 11.84 -8.49 3.36
C ILE A 122 11.00 -9.15 4.47
N ALA A 123 11.53 -9.24 5.68
CA ALA A 123 10.82 -9.83 6.81
C ALA A 123 9.51 -9.07 7.09
N GLU A 124 9.55 -7.74 7.17
CA GLU A 124 8.38 -6.89 7.40
C GLU A 124 7.38 -6.91 6.24
N ALA A 125 7.82 -7.14 5.01
CA ALA A 125 6.93 -7.24 3.86
C ALA A 125 6.06 -8.51 3.88
N VAL A 126 6.58 -9.60 4.44
CA VAL A 126 5.91 -10.90 4.50
C VAL A 126 5.15 -11.08 5.82
N ASP A 127 5.72 -10.63 6.94
CA ASP A 127 5.10 -10.61 8.27
C ASP A 127 3.97 -9.56 8.29
N ASP A 128 2.76 -9.98 7.92
CA ASP A 128 1.65 -9.08 7.61
C ASP A 128 1.12 -8.42 8.89
N ASP A 129 1.06 -9.18 9.99
CA ASP A 129 0.59 -8.69 11.28
C ASP A 129 1.69 -7.99 12.12
N GLY A 130 2.96 -8.24 11.85
CA GLY A 130 4.10 -7.66 12.56
C GLY A 130 4.46 -8.40 13.86
N ALA A 131 4.00 -9.64 14.02
CA ALA A 131 4.24 -10.45 15.21
C ALA A 131 5.67 -11.00 15.32
N GLY A 132 6.49 -10.88 14.28
CA GLY A 132 7.84 -11.42 14.22
C GLY A 132 7.90 -12.89 13.79
N PHE A 133 6.78 -13.45 13.37
CA PHE A 133 6.65 -14.81 12.85
C PHE A 133 5.85 -14.77 11.55
N ILE A 134 6.35 -15.48 10.53
CA ILE A 134 5.66 -15.65 9.26
C ILE A 134 4.99 -17.01 9.27
N ASN A 135 3.68 -17.03 9.14
CA ASN A 135 2.90 -18.25 8.97
C ASN A 135 2.62 -18.55 7.48
N ILE A 136 2.11 -19.75 7.20
CA ILE A 136 1.82 -20.19 5.81
C ILE A 136 0.78 -19.29 5.12
N HIS A 137 -0.22 -18.79 5.86
CA HIS A 137 -1.23 -17.90 5.29
C HIS A 137 -0.62 -16.57 4.85
N GLU A 138 0.30 -16.01 5.63
CA GLU A 138 1.02 -14.79 5.27
C GLU A 138 1.96 -14.99 4.09
N ALA A 139 2.72 -16.09 4.06
CA ALA A 139 3.59 -16.43 2.93
C ALA A 139 2.78 -16.59 1.64
N ASN A 140 1.64 -17.29 1.71
CA ASN A 140 0.71 -17.44 0.59
C ASN A 140 0.08 -16.11 0.17
N GLY A 141 -0.34 -15.29 1.13
CA GLY A 141 -0.90 -13.96 0.87
C GLY A 141 0.12 -13.04 0.20
N PHE A 142 1.38 -13.09 0.64
CA PHE A 142 2.48 -12.35 0.04
C PHE A 142 2.71 -12.75 -1.42
N ALA A 143 2.80 -14.05 -1.70
CA ALA A 143 3.01 -14.55 -3.06
C ALA A 143 1.80 -14.30 -3.97
N HIS A 144 0.57 -14.42 -3.45
CA HIS A 144 -0.65 -14.19 -4.22
C HIS A 144 -0.83 -12.71 -4.63
N ARG A 145 -0.28 -11.77 -3.86
CA ARG A 145 -0.31 -10.34 -4.19
C ARG A 145 0.69 -9.92 -5.27
N ARG A 146 1.55 -10.84 -5.72
CA ARG A 146 2.53 -10.59 -6.78
C ARG A 146 1.83 -10.19 -8.08
N PRO A 147 2.26 -9.09 -8.75
CA PRO A 147 1.72 -8.73 -10.05
C PRO A 147 1.91 -9.83 -11.09
N GLU A 148 1.02 -9.86 -12.08
CA GLU A 148 1.12 -10.81 -13.19
C GLU A 148 2.41 -10.58 -13.99
N GLY A 149 3.09 -11.66 -14.41
CA GLY A 149 4.35 -11.57 -15.16
C GLY A 149 5.58 -11.18 -14.33
N TRP A 150 5.45 -11.05 -13.01
CA TRP A 150 6.58 -10.88 -12.09
C TRP A 150 6.99 -12.23 -11.49
N SER A 151 8.30 -12.47 -11.37
CA SER A 151 8.83 -13.59 -10.59
C SER A 151 8.79 -13.28 -9.09
N LEU A 152 8.86 -14.33 -8.27
CA LEU A 152 8.90 -14.15 -6.82
C LEU A 152 10.12 -13.32 -6.38
N VAL A 153 11.31 -13.57 -6.96
CA VAL A 153 12.53 -12.84 -6.59
C VAL A 153 12.43 -11.35 -6.92
N SER A 154 11.84 -11.00 -8.07
CA SER A 154 11.59 -9.61 -8.46
C SER A 154 10.57 -8.95 -7.53
N TRP A 155 9.55 -9.70 -7.09
CA TRP A 155 8.58 -9.23 -6.10
C TRP A 155 9.19 -8.98 -4.72
N VAL A 156 10.08 -9.86 -4.28
CA VAL A 156 10.85 -9.67 -3.04
C VAL A 156 11.79 -8.48 -3.17
N ALA A 157 12.49 -8.32 -4.30
CA ALA A 157 13.37 -7.19 -4.55
C ALA A 157 12.60 -5.85 -4.55
N TYR A 158 11.37 -5.83 -5.07
CA TYR A 158 10.50 -4.67 -4.93
C TYR A 158 10.27 -4.32 -3.47
N PHE A 159 9.84 -5.25 -2.61
CA PHE A 159 9.64 -4.90 -1.20
C PHE A 159 10.92 -4.56 -0.45
N ALA A 160 12.03 -5.21 -0.81
CA ALA A 160 13.32 -4.98 -0.20
C ALA A 160 13.88 -3.56 -0.45
N ALA A 161 13.66 -2.99 -1.65
CA ALA A 161 14.26 -1.71 -2.04
C ALA A 161 13.35 -0.80 -2.91
N GLY A 162 12.46 -1.35 -3.73
CA GLY A 162 11.56 -0.59 -4.62
C GLY A 162 10.38 0.07 -3.90
N TRP A 163 9.76 -0.60 -2.93
CA TRP A 163 8.65 -0.09 -2.13
C TRP A 163 9.06 1.18 -1.38
N HIS A 164 10.27 1.16 -0.83
CA HIS A 164 10.95 2.26 -0.16
C HIS A 164 11.08 3.52 -1.04
N THR A 165 11.53 3.30 -2.27
CA THR A 165 11.61 4.33 -3.31
C THR A 165 10.21 4.86 -3.64
N SER A 166 9.20 4.00 -3.65
CA SER A 166 7.81 4.40 -3.90
C SER A 166 7.23 5.28 -2.78
N VAL A 167 7.44 4.90 -1.52
CA VAL A 167 7.01 5.71 -0.37
C VAL A 167 7.66 7.10 -0.42
N THR A 168 8.96 7.16 -0.69
CA THR A 168 9.70 8.44 -0.84
C THR A 168 9.13 9.27 -1.99
N TRP A 169 8.84 8.64 -3.14
CA TRP A 169 8.24 9.30 -4.29
C TRP A 169 6.87 9.91 -3.95
N TYR A 170 5.97 9.13 -3.34
CA TYR A 170 4.65 9.62 -2.92
C TYR A 170 4.75 10.72 -1.87
N LYS A 171 5.63 10.57 -0.88
CA LYS A 171 5.90 11.58 0.15
C LYS A 171 6.27 12.93 -0.47
N ASN A 172 7.22 12.95 -1.41
CA ASN A 172 7.65 14.17 -2.10
C ASN A 172 6.52 14.78 -2.94
N ARG A 173 5.77 13.93 -3.67
CA ARG A 173 4.61 14.38 -4.46
C ARG A 173 3.51 14.98 -3.60
N ILE A 174 3.27 14.42 -2.42
CA ILE A 174 2.32 14.96 -1.46
C ILE A 174 2.80 16.29 -0.89
N TYR A 175 4.09 16.45 -0.56
CA TYR A 175 4.62 17.76 -0.16
C TYR A 175 4.36 18.82 -1.23
N ASN A 176 4.67 18.50 -2.49
CA ASN A 176 4.50 19.41 -3.61
C ASN A 176 3.02 19.81 -3.81
N ILE A 177 2.10 18.84 -3.72
CA ILE A 177 0.69 19.16 -3.91
C ILE A 177 0.14 20.01 -2.76
N VAL A 178 0.51 19.72 -1.51
CA VAL A 178 0.06 20.52 -0.36
C VAL A 178 0.63 21.93 -0.43
N TYR A 179 1.89 22.09 -0.83
CA TYR A 179 2.48 23.40 -1.09
C TYR A 179 1.69 24.17 -2.16
N ALA A 180 1.38 23.51 -3.28
CA ALA A 180 0.58 24.11 -4.35
C ALA A 180 -0.84 24.48 -3.90
N MET A 181 -1.50 23.65 -3.09
CA MET A 181 -2.82 23.92 -2.51
C MET A 181 -2.80 25.21 -1.68
N VAL A 182 -1.79 25.40 -0.83
CA VAL A 182 -1.60 26.63 -0.05
C VAL A 182 -1.37 27.85 -0.94
N SER A 183 -0.60 27.70 -2.02
CA SER A 183 -0.36 28.78 -2.99
C SER A 183 -1.62 29.17 -3.76
N VAL A 184 -2.42 28.19 -4.21
CA VAL A 184 -3.69 28.41 -4.91
C VAL A 184 -4.75 29.04 -4.01
N ALA A 185 -4.80 28.66 -2.73
CA ALA A 185 -5.77 29.20 -1.78
C ALA A 185 -5.73 30.73 -1.63
N LYS A 186 -4.56 31.35 -1.83
CA LYS A 186 -4.41 32.82 -1.82
C LYS A 186 -5.25 33.52 -2.90
N ARG A 187 -5.64 32.80 -3.95
CA ARG A 187 -6.43 33.28 -5.09
C ARG A 187 -7.89 32.80 -5.03
N ALA A 188 -8.32 32.17 -3.93
CA ALA A 188 -9.71 31.75 -3.78
C ALA A 188 -10.65 32.96 -3.83
N LYS A 189 -11.86 32.79 -4.40
CA LYS A 189 -12.90 33.83 -4.34
C LYS A 189 -13.21 34.17 -2.88
N SER A 190 -13.52 35.44 -2.61
CA SER A 190 -13.83 35.94 -1.25
C SER A 190 -14.86 35.07 -0.51
N ALA A 191 -15.91 34.60 -1.20
CA ALA A 191 -16.93 33.72 -0.63
C ALA A 191 -16.41 32.35 -0.19
N ASN A 192 -15.30 31.85 -0.77
CA ASN A 192 -14.72 30.55 -0.45
C ASN A 192 -13.56 30.65 0.57
N VAL A 193 -13.01 31.85 0.81
CA VAL A 193 -11.77 32.03 1.60
C VAL A 193 -11.89 31.38 2.98
N GLN A 194 -13.03 31.55 3.66
CA GLN A 194 -13.23 30.96 4.98
C GLN A 194 -13.22 29.42 4.94
N ALA A 195 -13.96 28.80 4.01
CA ALA A 195 -14.02 27.35 3.89
C ALA A 195 -12.66 26.76 3.47
N VAL A 196 -11.98 27.38 2.50
CA VAL A 196 -10.63 27.00 2.06
C VAL A 196 -9.64 27.08 3.21
N ASN A 197 -9.61 28.18 3.97
CA ASN A 197 -8.70 28.36 5.09
C ASN A 197 -8.99 27.37 6.22
N SER A 198 -10.26 27.09 6.48
CA SER A 198 -10.68 26.11 7.49
C SER A 198 -10.22 24.71 7.11
N TYR A 199 -10.38 24.31 5.85
CA TYR A 199 -9.89 23.04 5.32
C TYR A 199 -8.35 22.94 5.41
N LEU A 200 -7.62 23.95 4.92
CA LEU A 200 -6.15 23.92 4.91
C LEU A 200 -5.53 24.01 6.31
N SER A 201 -6.24 24.58 7.28
CA SER A 201 -5.83 24.65 8.69
C SER A 201 -6.36 23.48 9.52
N GLY A 202 -7.18 22.61 8.92
CA GLY A 202 -7.84 21.50 9.58
C GLY A 202 -6.87 20.48 10.18
N LEU A 203 -7.33 19.74 11.18
CA LEU A 203 -6.54 18.72 11.88
C LEU A 203 -5.94 17.71 10.89
N GLU A 204 -6.65 17.38 9.83
CA GLU A 204 -6.30 16.28 8.93
C GLU A 204 -5.07 16.61 8.08
N LEU A 205 -4.90 17.87 7.66
CA LEU A 205 -3.65 18.28 7.02
C LEU A 205 -2.49 18.42 8.00
N GLN A 206 -2.76 18.66 9.29
CA GLN A 206 -1.72 18.61 10.31
C GLN A 206 -1.25 17.16 10.52
N ARG A 207 -2.18 16.21 10.60
CA ARG A 207 -1.88 14.78 10.68
C ARG A 207 -1.12 14.28 9.45
N LEU A 208 -1.46 14.80 8.27
CA LEU A 208 -0.71 14.55 7.05
C LEU A 208 0.72 15.04 7.15
N GLU A 209 0.95 16.28 7.58
CA GLU A 209 2.31 16.81 7.77
C GLU A 209 3.12 15.94 8.74
N LEU A 210 2.51 15.53 9.87
CA LEU A 210 3.16 14.66 10.84
C LEU A 210 3.55 13.31 10.22
N LEU A 211 2.66 12.68 9.45
CA LEU A 211 2.93 11.42 8.74
C LEU A 211 4.09 11.58 7.74
N LEU A 212 4.11 12.67 6.96
CA LEU A 212 5.16 12.95 6.01
C LEU A 212 6.51 13.21 6.69
N ARG A 213 6.48 13.87 7.85
CA ARG A 213 7.68 14.19 8.64
C ARG A 213 8.25 12.97 9.34
N SER A 214 7.40 12.09 9.88
CA SER A 214 7.82 10.88 10.60
C SER A 214 8.34 9.79 9.68
N THR A 215 7.81 9.72 8.46
CA THR A 215 8.23 8.68 7.51
C THR A 215 9.64 8.99 7.00
N GLY A 216 10.58 8.10 7.29
CA GLY A 216 11.97 8.19 6.83
C GLY A 216 12.09 8.22 5.30
N SER A 217 13.20 8.77 4.82
CA SER A 217 13.59 8.68 3.42
C SER A 217 14.55 7.50 3.24
N THR A 218 14.64 6.94 2.02
CA THR A 218 15.61 5.89 1.74
C THR A 218 17.03 6.46 1.66
N ASP A 219 17.95 5.92 2.47
CA ASP A 219 19.39 6.20 2.35
C ASP A 219 20.01 5.55 1.11
N ARG A 220 19.24 4.69 0.44
CA ARG A 220 19.67 3.89 -0.71
C ARG A 220 18.68 4.09 -1.86
N PRO A 221 18.80 5.20 -2.60
CA PRO A 221 17.95 5.41 -3.76
C PRO A 221 18.23 4.34 -4.80
N VAL A 222 17.17 3.79 -5.39
CA VAL A 222 17.29 2.87 -6.52
C VAL A 222 17.79 3.67 -7.72
N VAL A 223 18.90 3.23 -8.31
CA VAL A 223 19.54 3.89 -9.46
C VAL A 223 18.63 3.85 -10.68
N ASP A 224 18.55 4.96 -11.40
CA ASP A 224 17.78 5.08 -12.63
C ASP A 224 18.24 4.10 -13.71
N GLY A 225 17.30 3.66 -14.56
CA GLY A 225 17.57 2.72 -15.65
C GLY A 225 17.70 1.25 -15.22
N THR A 226 17.80 0.96 -13.92
CA THR A 226 17.83 -0.41 -13.39
C THR A 226 16.50 -1.15 -13.61
N PRO A 227 16.51 -2.49 -13.69
CA PRO A 227 15.27 -3.27 -13.77
C PRO A 227 14.35 -3.03 -12.57
N LEU A 228 14.92 -2.89 -11.36
CA LEU A 228 14.14 -2.57 -10.15
C LEU A 228 13.41 -1.24 -10.30
N ARG A 229 14.06 -0.21 -10.85
CA ARG A 229 13.41 1.10 -11.05
C ARG A 229 12.21 0.98 -11.98
N ARG A 230 12.36 0.29 -13.11
CA ARG A 230 11.26 0.08 -14.08
C ARG A 230 10.08 -0.65 -13.45
N LEU A 231 10.34 -1.76 -12.74
CA LEU A 231 9.30 -2.50 -12.02
C LEU A 231 8.62 -1.64 -10.96
N THR A 232 9.40 -0.82 -10.25
CA THR A 232 8.89 0.11 -9.25
C THR A 232 7.96 1.15 -9.89
N ASP A 233 8.36 1.75 -11.01
CA ASP A 233 7.57 2.73 -11.75
C ASP A 233 6.29 2.10 -12.34
N GLU A 234 6.40 0.91 -12.94
CA GLU A 234 5.26 0.13 -13.45
C GLU A 234 4.23 -0.14 -12.35
N TYR A 235 4.69 -0.65 -11.19
CA TYR A 235 3.82 -0.94 -10.06
C TYR A 235 3.16 0.32 -9.50
N GLN A 236 3.89 1.44 -9.41
CA GLN A 236 3.34 2.72 -8.97
C GLN A 236 2.23 3.22 -9.89
N ILE A 237 2.45 3.18 -11.21
CA ILE A 237 1.46 3.62 -12.21
C ILE A 237 0.19 2.77 -12.11
N GLU A 238 0.35 1.44 -12.07
CA GLU A 238 -0.78 0.53 -11.96
C GLU A 238 -1.56 0.72 -10.65
N GLU A 239 -0.88 0.84 -9.52
CA GLU A 239 -1.52 1.05 -8.22
C GLU A 239 -2.25 2.40 -8.16
N ALA A 240 -1.61 3.46 -8.65
CA ALA A 240 -2.23 4.77 -8.75
C ALA A 240 -3.52 4.71 -9.58
N ALA A 241 -3.50 4.05 -10.74
CA ALA A 241 -4.67 3.88 -11.60
C ALA A 241 -5.78 3.05 -10.90
N LYS A 242 -5.42 1.97 -10.20
CA LYS A 242 -6.35 1.14 -9.44
C LYS A 242 -7.03 1.92 -8.30
N PHE A 243 -6.30 2.79 -7.61
CA PHE A 243 -6.89 3.67 -6.59
C PHE A 243 -7.78 4.74 -7.21
N GLU A 244 -7.34 5.37 -8.29
CA GLU A 244 -8.13 6.39 -8.98
C GLU A 244 -9.48 5.84 -9.46
N ASP A 245 -9.50 4.65 -10.07
CA ASP A 245 -10.72 3.98 -10.54
C ASP A 245 -11.70 3.66 -9.39
N ARG A 246 -11.19 3.12 -8.28
CA ARG A 246 -12.00 2.81 -7.09
C ARG A 246 -12.54 4.08 -6.42
N LEU A 247 -11.72 5.13 -6.33
CA LEU A 247 -12.14 6.41 -5.78
C LEU A 247 -13.20 7.08 -6.65
N LYS A 248 -13.08 7.02 -7.98
CA LYS A 248 -14.13 7.50 -8.90
C LYS A 248 -15.44 6.77 -8.68
N THR A 249 -15.41 5.45 -8.48
CA THR A 249 -16.61 4.64 -8.18
C THR A 249 -17.33 5.11 -6.90
N LEU A 250 -16.58 5.60 -5.92
CA LEU A 250 -17.11 6.16 -4.67
C LEU A 250 -17.25 7.68 -4.69
N ASN A 251 -17.07 8.32 -5.84
CA ASN A 251 -17.04 9.78 -5.97
C ASN A 251 -16.09 10.47 -4.97
N TYR A 252 -14.99 9.80 -4.58
CA TYR A 252 -13.99 10.26 -3.62
C TYR A 252 -14.50 10.48 -2.17
N GLU A 253 -15.64 9.90 -1.81
CA GLU A 253 -16.16 9.95 -0.44
C GLU A 253 -15.76 8.71 0.34
N LEU A 254 -14.97 8.94 1.38
CA LEU A 254 -14.55 7.93 2.33
C LEU A 254 -15.09 8.37 3.70
N ASP A 255 -16.31 7.95 3.97
CA ASP A 255 -17.06 8.26 5.19
C ASP A 255 -16.59 7.45 6.41
N GLU A 256 -16.16 6.21 6.20
CA GLU A 256 -15.76 5.30 7.28
C GLU A 256 -14.56 4.41 6.93
N VAL A 257 -13.97 3.81 7.96
CA VAL A 257 -12.88 2.81 7.83
C VAL A 257 -13.33 1.59 7.01
N ALA A 258 -14.61 1.21 7.06
CA ALA A 258 -15.15 0.11 6.27
C ALA A 258 -15.04 0.39 4.75
N THR A 259 -15.34 1.61 4.34
CA THR A 259 -15.21 2.09 2.95
C THR A 259 -13.76 2.03 2.49
N ILE A 260 -12.81 2.38 3.37
CA ILE A 260 -11.37 2.23 3.11
C ILE A 260 -10.98 0.77 2.93
N GLN A 261 -11.47 -0.14 3.78
CA GLN A 261 -11.19 -1.56 3.67
C GLN A 261 -11.72 -2.17 2.36
N LEU A 262 -12.86 -1.67 1.88
CA LEU A 262 -13.43 -2.05 0.59
C LEU A 262 -12.51 -1.66 -0.57
N ILE A 263 -12.07 -0.40 -0.64
CA ILE A 263 -11.19 0.05 -1.74
C ILE A 263 -9.78 -0.51 -1.65
N THR A 264 -9.28 -0.81 -0.45
CA THR A 264 -7.92 -1.33 -0.23
C THR A 264 -7.87 -2.86 -0.29
N LYS A 265 -9.02 -3.54 -0.37
CA LYS A 265 -9.15 -5.01 -0.32
C LYS A 265 -8.49 -5.61 0.92
N LYS A 266 -8.70 -4.97 2.09
CA LYS A 266 -8.12 -5.37 3.40
C LYS A 266 -6.58 -5.48 3.40
N ARG A 267 -5.90 -4.69 2.56
CA ARG A 267 -4.44 -4.59 2.60
C ARG A 267 -3.98 -3.84 3.85
N ARG A 268 -2.69 -3.98 4.17
CA ARG A 268 -2.01 -3.23 5.21
C ARG A 268 -1.97 -1.73 4.90
N VAL A 269 -2.18 -0.90 5.93
CA VAL A 269 -2.17 0.58 5.84
C VAL A 269 -0.88 1.09 5.21
N GLU A 270 0.24 0.51 5.64
CA GLU A 270 1.61 0.78 5.23
C GLU A 270 1.76 0.75 3.70
N HIS A 271 1.02 -0.14 3.03
CA HIS A 271 1.13 -0.34 1.59
C HIS A 271 0.25 0.60 0.76
N TYR A 272 -0.82 1.16 1.33
CA TYR A 272 -1.79 1.94 0.56
C TYR A 272 -1.92 3.40 0.99
N VAL A 273 -1.51 3.76 2.21
CA VAL A 273 -1.83 5.09 2.77
C VAL A 273 -1.27 6.22 1.91
N TYR A 274 -0.03 6.10 1.45
CA TYR A 274 0.62 7.08 0.59
C TYR A 274 -0.02 7.20 -0.81
N PRO A 275 -0.18 6.10 -1.58
CA PRO A 275 -0.91 6.15 -2.84
C PRO A 275 -2.33 6.73 -2.70
N LEU A 276 -3.07 6.31 -1.68
CA LEU A 276 -4.43 6.75 -1.43
C LEU A 276 -4.51 8.25 -1.12
N LEU A 277 -3.67 8.73 -0.19
CA LEU A 277 -3.58 10.15 0.16
C LEU A 277 -3.20 11.00 -1.05
N TYR A 278 -2.26 10.55 -1.87
CA TYR A 278 -1.88 11.28 -3.08
C TYR A 278 -3.05 11.45 -4.05
N GLN A 279 -3.85 10.40 -4.29
CA GLN A 279 -5.01 10.49 -5.18
C GLN A 279 -6.11 11.40 -4.63
N LEU A 280 -6.39 11.31 -3.31
CA LEU A 280 -7.34 12.21 -2.65
C LEU A 280 -6.88 13.67 -2.76
N LEU A 281 -5.61 13.95 -2.46
CA LEU A 281 -5.08 15.31 -2.49
C LEU A 281 -5.02 15.88 -3.91
N LYS A 282 -4.79 15.04 -4.93
CA LYS A 282 -4.91 15.43 -6.34
C LYS A 282 -6.30 15.96 -6.65
N ARG A 283 -7.32 15.20 -6.26
CA ARG A 283 -8.71 15.62 -6.36
C ARG A 283 -8.99 16.91 -5.58
N HIS A 284 -8.48 17.03 -4.36
CA HIS A 284 -8.68 18.19 -3.48
C HIS A 284 -8.04 19.45 -4.06
N PHE A 285 -6.86 19.31 -4.68
CA PHE A 285 -6.20 20.41 -5.38
C PHE A 285 -7.04 20.93 -6.56
N ASP A 286 -7.65 20.04 -7.35
CA ASP A 286 -8.54 20.46 -8.44
C ASP A 286 -9.78 21.23 -7.92
N ILE A 287 -10.37 20.80 -6.80
CA ILE A 287 -11.48 21.54 -6.15
C ILE A 287 -11.01 22.94 -5.72
N LEU A 288 -9.82 23.06 -5.13
CA LEU A 288 -9.26 24.35 -4.74
C LEU A 288 -9.01 25.27 -5.93
N ARG A 289 -8.60 24.73 -7.08
CA ARG A 289 -8.48 25.50 -8.32
C ARG A 289 -9.83 25.99 -8.81
N LEU A 290 -10.88 25.16 -8.73
CA LEU A 290 -12.25 25.59 -9.03
C LEU A 290 -12.74 26.66 -8.05
N ALA A 291 -12.31 26.62 -6.78
CA ALA A 291 -12.64 27.66 -5.79
C ALA A 291 -12.05 29.05 -6.12
N CYS A 292 -11.05 29.14 -7.01
CA CYS A 292 -10.55 30.41 -7.52
C CYS A 292 -11.49 31.04 -8.55
N ILE A 293 -12.30 30.24 -9.24
CA ILE A 293 -13.14 30.72 -10.36
C ILE A 293 -14.64 30.61 -10.09
N HIS A 294 -15.07 29.75 -9.17
CA HIS A 294 -16.47 29.52 -8.82
C HIS A 294 -16.70 29.72 -7.33
N VAL A 295 -17.90 30.16 -6.95
CA VAL A 295 -18.33 30.10 -5.54
C VAL A 295 -18.78 28.67 -5.30
N LEU A 296 -18.11 27.99 -4.36
CA LEU A 296 -18.37 26.60 -4.02
C LEU A 296 -19.27 26.52 -2.79
N GLU A 297 -19.91 25.37 -2.60
CA GLU A 297 -20.61 25.08 -1.36
C GLU A 297 -19.63 24.56 -0.31
N ASP A 298 -19.80 24.96 0.95
CA ASP A 298 -18.93 24.56 2.07
C ASP A 298 -18.90 23.04 2.29
N SER A 299 -19.94 22.33 1.86
CA SER A 299 -20.05 20.87 1.90
C SER A 299 -18.97 20.17 1.07
N GLU A 300 -18.46 20.78 -0.01
CA GLU A 300 -17.32 20.25 -0.78
C GLU A 300 -16.08 20.07 0.11
N PHE A 301 -15.76 21.08 0.91
CA PHE A 301 -14.61 21.06 1.83
C PHE A 301 -14.84 20.13 3.03
N THR A 302 -16.10 19.96 3.43
CA THR A 302 -16.48 19.04 4.50
C THR A 302 -16.25 17.59 4.06
N ILE A 303 -16.62 17.24 2.83
CA ILE A 303 -16.37 15.90 2.26
C ILE A 303 -14.87 15.65 2.14
N MET A 304 -14.10 16.63 1.63
CA MET A 304 -12.64 16.53 1.54
C MET A 304 -12.01 16.24 2.91
N SER A 305 -12.45 16.94 3.95
CA SER A 305 -11.97 16.76 5.33
C SER A 305 -12.34 15.37 5.87
N THR A 306 -13.60 14.97 5.67
CA THR A 306 -14.13 13.67 6.13
C THR A 306 -13.37 12.51 5.50
N SER A 307 -13.11 12.57 4.18
CA SER A 307 -12.33 11.55 3.48
C SER A 307 -10.92 11.38 4.03
N LEU A 308 -10.24 12.49 4.38
CA LEU A 308 -8.92 12.41 5.04
C LEU A 308 -9.03 11.88 6.46
N ALA A 309 -10.02 12.32 7.23
CA ALA A 309 -10.25 11.87 8.60
C ALA A 309 -10.41 10.34 8.66
N SER A 310 -11.19 9.76 7.76
CA SER A 310 -11.38 8.31 7.65
C SER A 310 -10.07 7.57 7.36
N VAL A 311 -9.23 8.10 6.45
CA VAL A 311 -7.92 7.50 6.16
C VAL A 311 -7.06 7.47 7.41
N PHE A 312 -7.02 8.58 8.15
CA PHE A 312 -6.26 8.65 9.38
C PHE A 312 -6.83 7.82 10.53
N GLN A 313 -8.15 7.61 10.60
CA GLN A 313 -8.73 6.64 11.53
C GLN A 313 -8.23 5.20 11.26
N ALA A 314 -8.07 4.82 9.99
CA ALA A 314 -7.48 3.53 9.64
C ALA A 314 -6.01 3.43 10.07
N VAL A 315 -5.24 4.53 9.94
CA VAL A 315 -3.87 4.64 10.45
C VAL A 315 -3.83 4.48 11.97
N ASP A 316 -4.72 5.14 12.71
CA ASP A 316 -4.81 5.05 14.17
C ASP A 316 -5.16 3.64 14.64
N ALA A 317 -6.12 3.00 13.98
CA ALA A 317 -6.52 1.63 14.28
C ALA A 317 -5.34 0.67 14.09
N ARG A 318 -4.56 0.86 13.01
CA ARG A 318 -3.35 0.06 12.76
C ARG A 318 -2.26 0.34 13.80
N LYS A 319 -1.97 1.61 14.11
CA LYS A 319 -1.00 2.01 15.15
C LYS A 319 -1.37 1.39 16.50
N LYS A 320 -2.64 1.47 16.90
CA LYS A 320 -3.15 0.87 18.15
C LYS A 320 -2.94 -0.65 18.16
N ASN A 321 -3.23 -1.34 17.06
CA ASN A 321 -3.00 -2.78 16.94
C ASN A 321 -1.51 -3.12 17.09
N LEU A 322 -0.62 -2.43 16.36
CA LEU A 322 0.83 -2.61 16.46
C LEU A 322 1.34 -2.38 17.90
N LYS A 323 0.83 -1.35 18.61
CA LYS A 323 1.16 -1.13 20.02
C LYS A 323 0.79 -2.32 20.91
N VAL A 324 -0.33 -2.99 20.66
CA VAL A 324 -0.73 -4.19 21.41
C VAL A 324 0.23 -5.35 21.12
N ILE A 325 0.56 -5.58 19.84
CA ILE A 325 1.48 -6.65 19.41
C ILE A 325 2.90 -6.44 19.97
N PHE A 326 3.44 -5.23 19.91
CA PHE A 326 4.80 -4.97 20.38
C PHE A 326 4.90 -5.09 21.91
N LYS A 327 3.86 -4.68 22.65
CA LYS A 327 3.79 -4.90 24.10
C LYS A 327 3.78 -6.38 24.47
N SER A 328 3.05 -7.22 23.74
CA SER A 328 3.00 -8.66 24.04
C SER A 328 4.35 -9.36 23.86
N HIS A 329 5.21 -8.82 23.00
CA HIS A 329 6.55 -9.34 22.74
C HIS A 329 7.64 -8.71 23.61
N SER A 330 7.26 -7.93 24.64
CA SER A 330 8.20 -7.23 25.55
C SER A 330 9.20 -6.33 24.83
N LEU A 331 8.80 -5.74 23.70
CA LEU A 331 9.62 -4.79 22.96
C LEU A 331 9.37 -3.37 23.46
N ASP A 332 10.38 -2.51 23.37
CA ASP A 332 10.16 -1.07 23.44
C ASP A 332 9.27 -0.67 22.26
N VAL A 333 8.03 -0.30 22.59
CA VAL A 333 6.97 -0.03 21.62
C VAL A 333 7.33 1.17 20.75
N GLU A 334 7.95 2.19 21.35
CA GLU A 334 8.19 3.45 20.68
C GLU A 334 9.41 3.32 19.76
N GLU A 335 10.49 2.67 20.22
CA GLU A 335 11.65 2.33 19.38
C GLU A 335 11.24 1.43 18.19
N ARG A 336 10.33 0.47 18.42
CA ARG A 336 9.86 -0.42 17.35
C ARG A 336 9.01 0.33 16.33
N LEU A 337 8.10 1.21 16.77
CA LEU A 337 7.29 2.02 15.86
C LEU A 337 8.12 3.02 15.05
N GLU A 338 9.22 3.52 15.60
CA GLU A 338 10.16 4.39 14.88
C GLU A 338 10.86 3.68 13.71
N LYS A 339 11.17 2.39 13.87
CA LYS A 339 11.87 1.61 12.84
C LYS A 339 10.92 0.91 11.87
N PHE A 340 9.75 0.51 12.34
CA PHE A 340 8.78 -0.24 11.55
C PHE A 340 8.16 0.60 10.45
N ALA A 341 8.10 0.06 9.22
CA ALA A 341 7.55 0.76 8.06
C ALA A 341 8.07 2.21 7.93
N PHE A 342 9.37 2.41 8.19
CA PHE A 342 10.07 3.70 8.16
C PHE A 342 9.59 4.76 9.14
N GLY A 343 9.05 4.38 10.30
CA GLY A 343 8.56 5.38 11.24
C GLY A 343 7.27 6.04 10.77
N MET A 344 6.55 5.43 9.82
CA MET A 344 5.22 5.88 9.42
C MET A 344 4.26 6.00 10.62
N PHE A 345 4.46 5.16 11.64
CA PHE A 345 3.69 5.18 12.88
C PHE A 345 4.44 5.78 14.05
N GLN A 346 5.55 6.49 13.78
CA GLN A 346 6.32 7.13 14.83
C GLN A 346 5.37 7.93 15.71
N PRO A 347 5.55 7.86 17.03
CA PRO A 347 4.89 8.76 17.94
C PRO A 347 5.48 10.15 17.68
N ALA A 348 4.89 10.90 16.75
CA ALA A 348 4.77 12.33 16.98
C ALA A 348 4.07 12.40 18.33
N SER A 349 4.83 12.61 19.41
CA SER A 349 4.34 12.56 20.77
C SER A 349 3.00 13.29 20.81
N ASP A 350 1.92 12.57 21.15
CA ASP A 350 0.57 13.15 21.19
C ASP A 350 0.54 14.36 22.15
N ASP A 351 1.57 14.51 22.99
CA ASP A 351 1.82 15.56 23.98
C ASP A 351 2.78 16.70 23.55
N HIS A 352 3.34 16.68 22.34
CA HIS A 352 4.17 17.80 21.89
C HIS A 352 3.33 18.84 21.13
N PRO A 353 3.13 20.04 21.71
CA PRO A 353 2.41 21.09 21.02
C PRO A 353 3.12 21.38 19.70
N ARG A 354 2.33 21.46 18.63
CA ARG A 354 2.79 21.83 17.29
C ARG A 354 3.72 23.04 17.41
N VAL A 355 4.99 22.86 17.08
CA VAL A 355 5.92 23.97 16.98
C VAL A 355 5.91 24.41 15.52
N PRO A 356 5.33 25.58 15.16
CA PRO A 356 5.18 25.97 13.76
C PRO A 356 6.51 26.07 12.99
N ARG A 357 7.62 26.23 13.72
CA ARG A 357 8.99 26.25 13.18
C ARG A 357 9.44 24.89 12.63
N ASP A 358 8.82 23.80 13.07
CA ASP A 358 9.15 22.43 12.68
C ASP A 358 8.30 21.94 11.50
N ASN A 359 7.44 22.81 10.94
CA ASN A 359 6.58 22.49 9.81
C ASN A 359 7.41 22.28 8.53
N THR A 360 7.57 21.02 8.14
CA THR A 360 8.43 20.64 7.01
C THR A 360 7.84 21.02 5.66
N ILE A 361 6.52 21.27 5.56
CA ILE A 361 5.91 21.71 4.29
C ILE A 361 6.49 23.06 3.84
N ARG A 362 6.86 23.94 4.80
CA ARG A 362 7.42 25.26 4.48
C ARG A 362 8.92 25.23 4.16
N THR A 363 9.63 24.24 4.68
CA THR A 363 11.08 24.11 4.54
C THR A 363 11.46 23.00 3.57
N PHE A 364 10.49 22.33 2.97
CA PHE A 364 10.72 21.29 1.97
C PHE A 364 11.40 21.94 0.75
N VAL A 365 12.61 21.47 0.45
CA VAL A 365 13.35 21.83 -0.75
C VAL A 365 13.18 20.67 -1.72
N GLU A 366 12.76 20.96 -2.95
CA GLU A 366 12.67 19.96 -4.01
C GLU A 366 14.03 19.26 -4.17
N ASP A 367 14.02 17.93 -4.09
CA ASP A 367 15.14 17.15 -4.60
C ASP A 367 15.07 17.18 -6.13
N ASP A 368 16.16 17.64 -6.78
CA ASP A 368 16.26 17.79 -8.23
C ASP A 368 15.92 16.49 -8.99
N ALA A 369 16.12 15.32 -8.36
CA ALA A 369 15.77 14.01 -8.93
C ALA A 369 14.25 13.75 -9.05
N PHE A 370 13.42 14.53 -8.34
CA PHE A 370 11.96 14.36 -8.29
C PHE A 370 11.19 15.62 -8.69
N LYS A 371 11.86 16.55 -9.38
CA LYS A 371 11.26 17.78 -9.91
C LYS A 371 9.88 17.50 -10.47
N PHE A 372 8.88 18.10 -9.83
CA PHE A 372 7.53 18.11 -10.36
C PHE A 372 7.64 18.79 -11.72
N ARG A 373 7.03 18.23 -12.78
CA ARG A 373 6.87 19.02 -14.00
C ARG A 373 5.92 20.17 -13.60
N TYR A 374 6.51 21.35 -13.40
CA TYR A 374 5.82 22.60 -13.05
C TYR A 374 4.66 22.93 -14.00
N GLU A 375 4.59 22.26 -15.14
CA GLU A 375 3.47 22.22 -16.07
C GLU A 375 2.12 21.93 -15.40
N ASP A 376 2.07 21.16 -14.30
CA ASP A 376 0.84 20.84 -13.56
C ASP A 376 0.46 21.86 -12.46
N LEU A 377 1.43 22.64 -11.94
CA LEU A 377 1.20 23.57 -10.82
C LEU A 377 0.86 25.00 -11.24
N GLY A 378 1.00 25.33 -12.53
CA GLY A 378 0.76 26.67 -13.07
C GLY A 378 1.92 27.65 -12.75
N PRO A 379 2.35 28.50 -13.70
CA PRO A 379 3.53 29.36 -13.47
C PRO A 379 3.25 30.56 -12.53
N GLU A 380 4.33 31.20 -12.06
CA GLU A 380 4.32 32.35 -11.13
C GLU A 380 4.31 33.73 -11.83
N SER A 381 4.21 33.81 -13.17
CA SER A 381 4.27 35.07 -13.95
C SER A 381 2.91 35.53 -14.50
N ASP A 382 2.79 36.75 -15.05
CA ASP A 382 1.53 37.23 -15.65
C ASP A 382 1.12 36.46 -16.93
N ASP A 383 2.09 35.91 -17.68
CA ASP A 383 1.83 34.92 -18.75
C ASP A 383 1.23 33.60 -18.21
N ALA A 384 1.25 33.41 -16.88
CA ALA A 384 0.69 32.25 -16.22
C ALA A 384 -0.80 32.33 -15.97
N GLU A 385 -1.42 33.51 -16.02
CA GLU A 385 -2.87 33.60 -15.81
C GLU A 385 -3.63 32.95 -16.97
N GLU A 386 -3.17 33.13 -18.21
CA GLU A 386 -3.73 32.42 -19.37
C GLU A 386 -3.47 30.92 -19.32
N LYS A 387 -2.25 30.49 -18.98
CA LYS A 387 -1.93 29.06 -18.86
C LYS A 387 -2.70 28.40 -17.71
N ALA A 388 -2.86 29.09 -16.58
CA ALA A 388 -3.66 28.65 -15.46
C ALA A 388 -5.15 28.60 -15.83
N LYS A 389 -5.68 29.58 -16.59
CA LYS A 389 -7.02 29.54 -17.16
C LYS A 389 -7.20 28.34 -18.09
N GLY A 390 -6.22 28.04 -18.94
CA GLY A 390 -6.23 26.86 -19.81
C GLY A 390 -6.29 25.54 -19.04
N ILE A 391 -5.45 25.38 -18.01
CA ILE A 391 -5.48 24.18 -17.16
C ILE A 391 -6.77 24.12 -16.34
N ILE A 392 -7.25 25.24 -15.78
CA ILE A 392 -8.51 25.28 -15.03
C ILE A 392 -9.70 24.96 -15.94
N ALA A 393 -9.70 25.45 -17.18
CA ALA A 393 -10.71 25.14 -18.20
C ALA A 393 -10.71 23.66 -18.61
N SER A 394 -9.60 22.94 -18.39
CA SER A 394 -9.50 21.49 -18.63
C SER A 394 -10.03 20.65 -17.47
N ILE A 395 -10.25 21.23 -16.28
CA ILE A 395 -10.85 20.54 -15.14
C ILE A 395 -12.35 20.42 -15.38
N ASP A 396 -12.87 19.19 -15.43
CA ASP A 396 -14.31 18.95 -15.58
C ASP A 396 -15.09 19.52 -14.38
N PRO A 397 -15.99 20.51 -14.57
CA PRO A 397 -16.79 21.04 -13.47
C PRO A 397 -17.71 20.01 -12.81
N LYS A 398 -18.03 18.89 -13.48
CA LYS A 398 -18.83 17.77 -12.93
C LYS A 398 -18.15 17.06 -11.76
N ILE A 399 -16.89 17.39 -11.53
CA ILE A 399 -16.17 16.91 -10.37
C ILE A 399 -16.81 17.46 -9.08
N LEU A 400 -17.35 18.69 -9.11
CA LEU A 400 -18.14 19.27 -8.02
C LEU A 400 -19.48 18.54 -7.88
N ARG A 401 -19.85 18.23 -6.65
CA ARG A 401 -21.10 17.55 -6.31
C ARG A 401 -22.24 18.53 -6.13
N TYR A 402 -21.94 19.63 -5.46
CA TYR A 402 -22.90 20.67 -5.17
C TYR A 402 -22.78 21.75 -6.24
N HIS A 403 -23.91 22.08 -6.87
CA HIS A 403 -23.94 23.07 -7.92
C HIS A 403 -23.41 24.41 -7.41
N THR A 404 -22.65 25.09 -8.26
CA THR A 404 -22.17 26.44 -7.96
C THR A 404 -23.38 27.34 -7.72
N LYS A 405 -23.41 28.05 -6.59
CA LYS A 405 -24.43 29.08 -6.37
C LYS A 405 -24.30 30.06 -7.53
N LYS A 406 -25.35 30.19 -8.34
CA LYS A 406 -25.35 31.17 -9.43
C LYS A 406 -25.11 32.56 -8.82
N PRO A 407 -24.21 33.36 -9.39
CA PRO A 407 -24.06 34.75 -8.98
C PRO A 407 -25.33 35.50 -9.41
N GLY A 408 -26.35 35.49 -8.55
CA GLY A 408 -27.67 36.05 -8.83
C GLY A 408 -28.75 35.70 -7.79
N ASP A 409 -28.67 34.54 -7.13
CA ASP A 409 -29.73 34.06 -6.22
C ASP A 409 -29.63 34.62 -4.78
N GLY A 410 -28.83 35.66 -4.55
CA GLY A 410 -28.56 36.24 -3.22
C GLY A 410 -29.20 37.61 -2.96
N ALA A 411 -30.06 38.11 -3.83
CA ALA A 411 -30.60 39.47 -3.74
C ALA A 411 -32.13 39.50 -3.60
N GLU A 412 -32.74 38.65 -2.79
CA GLU A 412 -34.17 38.82 -2.44
C GLU A 412 -34.54 38.05 -1.16
N SER A 413 -34.17 38.58 0.01
CA SER A 413 -34.92 38.41 1.27
C SER A 413 -34.22 39.15 2.42
N ASP A 414 -34.17 40.48 2.31
CA ASP A 414 -33.98 41.33 3.49
C ASP A 414 -35.12 42.35 3.54
N LYS A 415 -36.32 41.81 3.79
CA LYS A 415 -37.49 42.54 4.25
C LYS A 415 -38.16 41.69 5.31
N CYS A 416 -37.75 41.87 6.55
CA CYS A 416 -38.56 41.54 7.70
C CYS A 416 -38.28 42.57 8.82
N ASP A 417 -39.16 43.56 8.86
CA ASP A 417 -39.79 44.11 10.07
C ASP A 417 -38.88 44.65 11.19
N ARG A 418 -38.70 45.98 11.17
CA ARG A 418 -38.52 46.77 12.39
C ARG A 418 -39.90 47.12 12.96
N VAL A 419 -40.16 46.69 14.18
CA VAL A 419 -41.01 47.39 15.16
C VAL A 419 -40.08 48.08 16.15
#